data_AF-A0AAW5LPH8-F1
#
_entry.id   AF-A0AAW5LPH8-F1
#
_cell.length_a   1.000
_cell.length_b   1.000
_cell.length_c   1.000
_cell.angle_alpha   90.00
_cell.angle_beta   90.00
_cell.angle_gamma   90.00
#
_symmetry.space_group_name_H-M   'P 1'
#
loop_
_entity.id
_entity.type
_entity.pdbx_description
1 polymer ?
#
loop_
_entity_poly.entity_id
_entity_poly.type
_entity_poly.pdbx_seq_one_letter_code
_entity_poly.pdbx_strand_id
1 'polypeptide(L)'
;MDGIKRNQIRDKIMMYLERNDKAKLKEYEKGYLETKEILAELNVSRQNLYLALWDEYPNVIENRKRNKSNAFKYLITQIKNNIPIEYVSFDSKSYFGKNSVFHTLTLDKQKERIRVNFKYYKDELEGFVFIRKKTLYTWYRDYNIVEELKNGNLTITQLSKKYKTPNANISKLKKNYEEGKRFKVKVPIEQEKAFFRNIKIYDQYITGTSIKQLAKEYDVSEEICNKIIGSLKDVQSDLDEIIKS
;
A
#
# COMPACT_ATOMS: atom_id res chain seq x y z
N MET A 1 39.66 -30.50 15.56
CA MET A 1 38.79 -29.89 16.60
C MET A 1 37.73 -28.96 16.04
N ASP A 2 37.99 -28.19 14.97
CA ASP A 2 37.01 -27.25 14.39
C ASP A 2 35.78 -27.89 13.72
N GLY A 3 35.90 -29.10 13.16
CA GLY A 3 34.78 -29.78 12.50
C GLY A 3 33.67 -30.23 13.47
N ILE A 4 34.05 -30.70 14.66
CA ILE A 4 33.11 -31.18 15.69
C ILE A 4 32.26 -30.02 16.23
N LYS A 5 32.88 -28.86 16.49
CA LYS A 5 32.16 -27.65 16.92
C LYS A 5 31.21 -27.11 15.82
N ARG A 6 31.61 -27.17 14.54
CA ARG A 6 30.74 -26.77 13.43
C ARG A 6 29.51 -27.67 13.29
N ASN A 7 29.68 -28.98 13.37
CA ASN A 7 28.57 -29.93 13.30
C ASN A 7 27.59 -29.74 14.46
N GLN A 8 28.09 -29.59 15.69
CA GLN A 8 27.24 -29.31 16.86
C GLN A 8 26.42 -28.02 16.72
N ILE A 9 27.00 -26.96 16.13
CA ILE A 9 26.29 -25.71 15.88
C ILE A 9 25.22 -25.89 14.78
N ARG A 10 25.54 -26.61 13.70
CA ARG A 10 24.58 -26.94 12.63
C ARG A 10 23.40 -27.73 13.21
N ASP A 11 23.67 -28.79 13.97
CA ASP A 11 22.63 -29.63 14.56
C ASP A 11 21.72 -28.83 15.50
N LYS A 12 22.31 -27.94 16.34
CA LYS A 12 21.54 -27.02 17.19
C LYS A 12 20.59 -26.13 16.38
N ILE A 13 21.06 -25.58 15.27
CA ILE A 13 20.24 -24.74 14.37
C ILE A 13 19.11 -25.57 13.75
N MET A 14 19.43 -26.77 13.28
CA MET A 14 18.46 -27.67 12.65
C MET A 14 17.37 -28.11 13.62
N MET A 15 17.74 -28.54 14.83
CA MET A 15 16.79 -28.88 15.89
C MET A 15 15.82 -27.73 16.19
N TYR A 16 16.30 -26.48 16.19
CA TYR A 16 15.45 -25.31 16.37
C TYR A 16 14.49 -25.10 15.20
N LEU A 17 15.00 -25.14 13.97
CA LEU A 17 14.21 -24.88 12.76
C LEU A 17 13.17 -25.98 12.51
N GLU A 18 13.50 -27.23 12.83
CA GLU A 18 12.65 -28.41 12.61
C GLU A 18 11.65 -28.66 13.74
N ARG A 19 11.75 -27.91 14.84
CA ARG A 19 10.86 -28.03 15.99
C ARG A 19 9.39 -27.92 15.56
N ASN A 20 8.55 -28.78 16.15
CA ASN A 20 7.10 -28.84 15.94
C ASN A 20 6.75 -28.95 14.45
N ASP A 21 7.20 -30.00 13.77
CA ASP A 21 6.99 -30.22 12.33
C ASP A 21 7.45 -29.03 11.45
N LYS A 22 8.70 -28.61 11.66
CA LYS A 22 9.35 -27.54 10.89
C LYS A 22 8.61 -26.20 10.95
N ALA A 23 7.86 -25.94 12.02
CA ALA A 23 7.08 -24.71 12.16
C ALA A 23 7.96 -23.46 12.10
N LYS A 24 9.14 -23.49 12.76
CA LYS A 24 10.09 -22.37 12.77
C LYS A 24 10.73 -22.14 11.40
N LEU A 25 11.09 -23.21 10.70
CA LEU A 25 11.56 -23.11 9.32
C LEU A 25 10.49 -22.50 8.41
N LYS A 26 9.23 -22.95 8.50
CA LYS A 26 8.10 -22.41 7.74
C LYS A 26 7.86 -20.93 8.06
N GLU A 27 7.91 -20.54 9.34
CA GLU A 27 7.81 -19.13 9.75
C GLU A 27 8.96 -18.28 9.19
N TYR A 28 10.18 -18.81 9.21
CA TYR A 28 11.35 -18.14 8.65
C TYR A 28 11.26 -18.01 7.13
N GLU A 29 10.89 -19.07 6.42
CA GLU A 29 10.71 -19.03 4.97
C GLU A 29 9.59 -18.04 4.57
N LYS A 30 8.49 -17.98 5.32
CA LYS A 30 7.40 -17.05 5.07
C LYS A 30 7.67 -15.61 5.52
N GLY A 31 8.79 -15.32 6.19
CA GLY A 31 9.15 -13.96 6.60
C GLY A 31 8.76 -13.58 8.03
N TYR A 32 7.95 -14.38 8.72
CA TYR A 32 7.44 -14.05 10.05
C TYR A 32 8.51 -14.07 11.14
N LEU A 33 9.52 -14.93 11.01
CA LEU A 33 10.65 -15.02 11.93
C LEU A 33 11.88 -14.36 11.32
N GLU A 34 12.46 -13.36 11.98
CA GLU A 34 13.64 -12.66 11.48
C GLU A 34 14.95 -13.38 11.83
N THR A 35 15.97 -13.18 10.99
CA THR A 35 17.31 -13.74 11.22
C THR A 35 17.84 -13.36 12.61
N LYS A 36 17.73 -12.09 13.00
CA LYS A 36 18.19 -11.59 14.30
C LYS A 36 17.56 -12.31 15.50
N GLU A 37 16.31 -12.79 15.36
CA GLU A 37 15.60 -13.49 16.44
C GLU A 37 16.22 -14.88 16.64
N ILE A 38 16.48 -15.59 15.54
CA ILE A 38 17.16 -16.89 15.56
C ILE A 38 18.57 -16.76 16.14
N LEU A 39 19.33 -15.75 15.71
CA LEU A 39 20.70 -15.53 16.20
C LEU A 39 20.73 -15.23 17.69
N ALA A 40 19.80 -14.43 18.19
CA ALA A 40 19.68 -14.11 19.61
C ALA A 40 19.27 -15.32 20.44
N GLU A 41 18.29 -16.11 19.97
CA GLU A 41 17.78 -17.28 20.69
C GLU A 41 18.82 -18.41 20.76
N LEU A 42 19.58 -18.62 19.67
CA LEU A 42 20.57 -19.70 19.60
C LEU A 42 21.98 -19.27 20.02
N ASN A 43 22.24 -17.97 20.16
CA ASN A 43 23.57 -17.39 20.35
C ASN A 43 24.58 -17.90 19.29
N VAL A 44 24.22 -17.75 18.02
CA VAL A 44 25.03 -18.20 16.87
C VAL A 44 25.29 -17.05 15.90
N SER A 45 26.37 -17.17 15.12
CA SER A 45 26.67 -16.18 14.07
C SER A 45 25.72 -16.33 12.87
N ARG A 46 25.53 -15.24 12.13
CA ARG A 46 24.75 -15.22 10.90
C ARG A 46 25.26 -16.22 9.85
N GLN A 47 26.58 -16.34 9.74
CA GLN A 47 27.24 -17.25 8.80
C GLN A 47 26.87 -18.70 9.10
N ASN A 48 26.86 -19.11 10.38
CA ASN A 48 26.50 -20.47 10.77
C ASN A 48 25.05 -20.80 10.40
N LEU A 49 24.11 -19.86 10.60
CA LEU A 49 22.71 -20.04 10.19
C LEU A 49 22.58 -20.21 8.68
N TYR A 50 23.26 -19.37 7.89
CA TYR A 50 23.17 -19.46 6.43
C TYR A 50 23.84 -20.69 5.85
N LEU A 51 24.97 -21.15 6.41
CA LEU A 51 25.58 -22.41 6.01
C LEU A 51 24.65 -23.59 6.33
N ALA A 52 24.10 -23.66 7.55
CA ALA A 52 23.17 -24.73 7.92
C ALA A 52 21.92 -24.76 7.02
N LEU A 53 21.35 -23.59 6.71
CA LEU A 53 20.23 -23.49 5.78
C LEU A 53 20.61 -23.86 4.34
N TRP A 54 21.81 -23.48 3.89
CA TRP A 54 22.28 -23.81 2.54
C TRP A 54 22.43 -25.32 2.36
N ASP A 55 22.99 -25.99 3.35
CA ASP A 55 23.26 -27.43 3.31
C ASP A 55 21.97 -28.27 3.36
N GLU A 56 21.03 -27.92 4.25
CA GLU A 56 19.83 -28.74 4.51
C GLU A 56 18.57 -28.27 3.78
N TYR A 57 18.47 -26.97 3.52
CA TYR A 57 17.27 -26.31 3.00
C TYR A 57 17.61 -25.23 1.96
N PRO A 58 18.29 -25.60 0.84
CA PRO A 58 18.93 -24.65 -0.08
C PRO A 58 17.97 -23.58 -0.63
N ASN A 59 16.68 -23.90 -0.77
CA ASN A 59 15.67 -23.01 -1.34
C ASN A 59 15.05 -22.02 -0.34
N VAL A 60 15.24 -22.20 0.97
CA VAL A 60 14.52 -21.41 1.99
C VAL A 60 14.87 -19.92 1.93
N ILE A 61 16.14 -19.59 1.67
CA ILE A 61 16.58 -18.19 1.54
C ILE A 61 15.96 -17.53 0.31
N GLU A 62 15.90 -18.25 -0.81
CA GLU A 62 15.30 -17.75 -2.03
C GLU A 62 13.78 -17.61 -1.91
N ASN A 63 13.10 -18.62 -1.37
CA ASN A 63 11.67 -18.57 -1.10
C ASN A 63 11.30 -17.41 -0.18
N ARG A 64 12.11 -17.13 0.85
CA ARG A 64 11.93 -15.95 1.72
C ARG A 64 12.05 -14.65 0.95
N LYS A 65 13.06 -14.50 0.08
CA LYS A 65 13.20 -13.30 -0.77
C LYS A 65 12.00 -13.14 -1.69
N ARG A 66 11.53 -14.22 -2.32
CA ARG A 66 10.35 -14.24 -3.19
C ARG A 66 9.08 -13.84 -2.44
N ASN A 67 8.85 -14.40 -1.26
CA ASN A 67 7.70 -14.07 -0.41
C ASN A 67 7.68 -12.57 -0.07
N LYS A 68 8.84 -12.03 0.32
CA LYS A 68 8.99 -10.59 0.60
C LYS A 68 8.73 -9.73 -0.64
N SER A 69 9.22 -10.15 -1.80
CA SER A 69 8.97 -9.46 -3.08
C SER A 69 7.48 -9.49 -3.46
N ASN A 70 6.80 -10.63 -3.28
CA ASN A 70 5.37 -10.76 -3.58
C ASN A 70 4.50 -9.86 -2.69
N ALA A 71 4.74 -9.86 -1.37
CA ALA A 71 4.05 -8.97 -0.43
C ALA A 71 4.21 -7.49 -0.84
N PHE A 72 5.39 -7.16 -1.36
CA PHE A 72 5.73 -5.82 -1.79
C PHE A 72 5.11 -5.43 -3.14
N LYS A 73 5.11 -6.32 -4.14
CA LYS A 73 4.40 -6.11 -5.42
C LYS A 73 2.91 -5.90 -5.21
N TYR A 74 2.33 -6.62 -4.25
CA TYR A 74 0.95 -6.43 -3.86
C TYR A 74 0.69 -5.04 -3.24
N LEU A 75 1.61 -4.55 -2.40
CA LEU A 75 1.57 -3.19 -1.88
C LEU A 75 1.70 -2.14 -2.99
N ILE A 76 2.63 -2.32 -3.94
CA ILE A 76 2.79 -1.46 -5.13
C ILE A 76 1.49 -1.35 -5.91
N THR A 77 0.84 -2.49 -6.14
CA THR A 77 -0.42 -2.55 -6.88
C THR A 77 -1.48 -1.66 -6.21
N GLN A 78 -1.61 -1.71 -4.89
CA GLN A 78 -2.54 -0.85 -4.16
C GLN A 78 -2.21 0.65 -4.29
N ILE A 79 -0.92 1.01 -4.21
CA ILE A 79 -0.48 2.40 -4.37
C ILE A 79 -0.76 2.91 -5.79
N LYS A 80 -0.46 2.10 -6.81
CA LYS A 80 -0.73 2.44 -8.22
C LYS A 80 -2.23 2.63 -8.48
N ASN A 81 -3.07 1.93 -7.73
CA ASN A 81 -4.52 2.07 -7.76
C ASN A 81 -5.06 3.16 -6.81
N ASN A 82 -4.22 4.07 -6.30
CA ASN A 82 -4.63 5.15 -5.39
C ASN A 82 -5.39 4.69 -4.14
N ILE A 83 -5.08 3.50 -3.63
CA ILE A 83 -5.63 3.07 -2.35
C ILE A 83 -4.95 3.90 -1.24
N PRO A 84 -5.71 4.63 -0.41
CA PRO A 84 -5.12 5.35 0.71
C PRO A 84 -4.49 4.40 1.72
N ILE A 85 -3.41 4.83 2.38
CA ILE A 85 -2.66 3.97 3.31
C ILE A 85 -3.52 3.36 4.42
N GLU A 86 -4.61 4.03 4.79
CA GLU A 86 -5.59 3.56 5.78
C GLU A 86 -6.36 2.31 5.31
N TYR A 87 -6.48 2.10 3.99
CA TYR A 87 -7.18 0.97 3.36
C TYR A 87 -6.23 -0.06 2.75
N VAL A 88 -4.93 0.19 2.82
CA VAL A 88 -3.93 -0.75 2.32
C VAL A 88 -3.89 -1.97 3.23
N SER A 89 -4.05 -3.15 2.66
CA SER A 89 -3.82 -4.42 3.35
C SER A 89 -2.58 -5.10 2.77
N PHE A 90 -1.70 -5.61 3.61
CA PHE A 90 -0.63 -6.51 3.21
C PHE A 90 -0.20 -7.29 4.44
N ASP A 91 0.44 -8.43 4.22
CA ASP A 91 1.02 -9.20 5.33
C ASP A 91 2.27 -8.50 5.86
N SER A 92 2.04 -7.49 6.70
CA SER A 92 3.09 -6.70 7.32
C SER A 92 3.96 -7.56 8.23
N LYS A 93 3.41 -8.61 8.85
CA LYS A 93 4.15 -9.51 9.74
C LYS A 93 5.14 -10.37 8.95
N SER A 94 4.74 -10.87 7.78
CA SER A 94 5.64 -11.53 6.84
C SER A 94 6.72 -10.57 6.32
N TYR A 95 6.35 -9.32 6.00
CA TYR A 95 7.28 -8.37 5.37
C TYR A 95 8.30 -7.75 6.34
N PHE A 96 7.87 -7.40 7.55
CA PHE A 96 8.69 -6.73 8.57
C PHE A 96 9.20 -7.65 9.68
N GLY A 97 8.70 -8.88 9.75
CA GLY A 97 8.84 -9.79 10.89
C GLY A 97 7.69 -9.61 11.89
N LYS A 98 7.22 -10.71 12.50
CA LYS A 98 6.05 -10.71 13.39
C LYS A 98 6.24 -9.86 14.65
N ASN A 99 7.48 -9.78 15.13
CA ASN A 99 7.88 -9.02 16.32
C ASN A 99 8.50 -7.66 15.97
N SER A 100 8.24 -7.15 14.76
CA SER A 100 8.77 -5.85 14.34
C SER A 100 8.11 -4.71 15.10
N VAL A 101 8.93 -3.76 15.57
CA VAL A 101 8.46 -2.48 16.12
C VAL A 101 7.60 -1.70 15.12
N PHE A 102 7.66 -2.01 13.83
CA PHE A 102 6.80 -1.41 12.81
C PHE A 102 5.30 -1.49 13.18
N HIS A 103 4.87 -2.63 13.73
CA HIS A 103 3.44 -2.91 13.99
C HIS A 103 2.84 -2.02 15.08
N THR A 104 3.68 -1.39 15.91
CA THR A 104 3.25 -0.49 16.98
C THR A 104 3.41 0.99 16.62
N LEU A 105 3.94 1.30 15.42
CA LEU A 105 4.10 2.67 14.96
C LEU A 105 2.78 3.28 14.51
N THR A 106 2.69 4.61 14.57
CA THR A 106 1.59 5.36 13.94
C THR A 106 1.58 5.17 12.42
N LEU A 107 0.42 5.32 11.78
CA LEU A 107 0.28 5.20 10.32
C LEU A 107 1.27 6.07 9.55
N ASP A 108 1.58 7.27 10.06
CA ASP A 108 2.57 8.20 9.49
C ASP A 108 3.96 7.59 9.43
N LYS A 109 4.38 7.01 10.55
CA LYS A 109 5.68 6.34 10.68
C LYS A 109 5.71 5.03 9.89
N GLN A 110 4.59 4.31 9.84
CA GLN A 110 4.47 3.11 8.99
C GLN A 110 4.61 3.47 7.51
N LYS A 111 3.88 4.49 7.04
CA LYS A 111 3.98 5.03 5.68
C LYS A 111 5.40 5.44 5.33
N GLU A 112 6.09 6.14 6.23
CA GLU A 112 7.47 6.57 5.98
C GLU A 112 8.41 5.36 5.92
N ARG A 113 8.25 4.38 6.81
CA ARG A 113 9.08 3.16 6.80
C ARG A 113 8.88 2.33 5.54
N ILE A 114 7.63 2.22 5.10
CA ILE A 114 7.27 1.64 3.81
C ILE A 114 8.01 2.38 2.68
N ARG A 115 7.92 3.72 2.65
CA ARG A 115 8.58 4.58 1.66
C ARG A 115 10.11 4.44 1.64
N VAL A 116 10.74 4.32 2.81
CA VAL A 116 12.20 4.09 2.90
C VAL A 116 12.58 2.75 2.29
N ASN A 117 11.82 1.69 2.61
CA ASN A 117 12.07 0.38 2.01
C ASN A 117 11.78 0.35 0.49
N PHE A 118 10.92 1.25 0.00
CA PHE A 118 10.69 1.45 -1.43
C PHE A 118 11.91 1.96 -2.20
N LYS A 119 12.89 2.59 -1.55
CA LYS A 119 14.10 3.09 -2.24
C LYS A 119 14.84 1.99 -3.01
N TYR A 120 14.75 0.73 -2.56
CA TYR A 120 15.35 -0.43 -3.23
C TYR A 120 14.61 -0.89 -4.50
N TYR A 121 13.39 -0.38 -4.73
CA TYR A 121 12.53 -0.69 -5.87
C TYR A 121 12.02 0.61 -6.52
N LYS A 122 12.84 1.65 -6.48
CA LYS A 122 12.48 3.02 -6.87
C LYS A 122 11.91 3.08 -8.29
N ASP A 123 12.41 2.22 -9.17
CA ASP A 123 12.01 2.16 -10.58
C ASP A 123 10.59 1.61 -10.75
N GLU A 124 10.11 0.71 -9.86
CA GLU A 124 8.77 0.13 -9.99
C GLU A 124 7.63 1.11 -9.69
N LEU A 125 7.93 2.21 -8.99
CA LEU A 125 6.96 3.23 -8.59
C LEU A 125 7.12 4.56 -9.32
N GLU A 126 8.11 4.80 -10.19
CA GLU A 126 8.22 5.97 -11.09
C GLU A 126 7.73 7.33 -10.52
N GLY A 127 7.98 7.62 -9.24
CA GLY A 127 7.53 8.87 -8.60
C GLY A 127 6.06 8.92 -8.14
N PHE A 128 5.36 7.78 -8.10
CA PHE A 128 4.04 7.63 -7.47
C PHE A 128 4.08 8.10 -6.02
N VAL A 129 3.01 8.79 -5.62
CA VAL A 129 2.85 9.35 -4.29
C VAL A 129 1.90 8.50 -3.46
N PHE A 130 2.31 8.18 -2.24
CA PHE A 130 1.45 7.49 -1.28
C PHE A 130 0.40 8.47 -0.76
N ILE A 131 -0.88 8.17 -0.96
CA ILE A 131 -1.95 9.05 -0.52
C ILE A 131 -2.54 8.59 0.82
N ARG A 132 -3.14 9.55 1.53
CA ARG A 132 -3.99 9.31 2.71
C ARG A 132 -5.44 9.56 2.36
N LYS A 133 -6.38 9.12 3.21
CA LYS A 133 -7.80 9.44 3.07
C LYS A 133 -8.00 10.96 2.89
N LYS A 134 -7.29 11.78 3.66
CA LYS A 134 -7.32 13.27 3.52
C LYS A 134 -6.91 13.76 2.12
N THR A 135 -5.93 13.11 1.50
CA THR A 135 -5.49 13.44 0.14
C THR A 135 -6.55 13.03 -0.88
N LEU A 136 -7.10 11.81 -0.75
CA LEU A 136 -8.20 11.34 -1.58
C LEU A 136 -9.43 12.25 -1.46
N TYR A 137 -9.78 12.65 -0.24
CA TYR A 137 -10.83 13.63 0.05
C TYR A 137 -10.63 14.93 -0.73
N THR A 138 -9.43 15.49 -0.67
CA THR A 138 -9.10 16.73 -1.39
C THR A 138 -9.26 16.53 -2.89
N TRP A 139 -8.78 15.40 -3.43
CA TRP A 139 -8.88 15.12 -4.86
C TRP A 139 -10.32 14.93 -5.31
N TYR A 140 -11.13 14.20 -4.54
CA TYR A 140 -12.54 13.97 -4.83
C TYR A 140 -13.36 15.25 -4.74
N ARG A 141 -13.16 16.07 -3.71
CA ARG A 141 -13.79 17.39 -3.58
C ARG A 141 -13.43 18.29 -4.76
N ASP A 142 -12.15 18.39 -5.09
CA ASP A 142 -11.69 19.22 -6.22
C ASP A 142 -12.28 18.72 -7.55
N TYR A 143 -12.47 17.41 -7.71
CA TYR A 143 -13.11 16.82 -8.89
C TYR A 143 -14.57 17.28 -9.00
N ASN A 144 -15.35 17.13 -7.92
CA ASN A 144 -16.75 17.58 -7.89
C ASN A 144 -16.88 19.08 -8.18
N ILE A 145 -16.01 19.92 -7.61
CA ILE A 145 -15.98 21.36 -7.92
C ILE A 145 -15.78 21.61 -9.42
N VAL A 146 -14.84 20.88 -10.06
CA VAL A 146 -14.58 21.03 -11.50
C VAL A 146 -15.78 20.58 -12.33
N GLU A 147 -16.44 19.49 -11.99
CA GLU A 147 -17.66 19.05 -12.70
C GLU A 147 -18.79 20.07 -12.57
N GLU A 148 -18.98 20.68 -11.39
CA GLU A 148 -19.98 21.75 -11.22
C GLU A 148 -19.63 23.04 -11.97
N LEU A 149 -18.34 23.38 -12.07
CA LEU A 149 -17.88 24.50 -12.89
C LEU A 149 -18.15 24.27 -14.38
N LYS A 150 -17.94 23.05 -14.88
CA LYS A 150 -18.24 22.67 -16.27
C LYS A 150 -19.74 22.78 -16.58
N ASN A 151 -20.58 22.43 -15.61
CA ASN A 151 -22.04 22.55 -15.74
C ASN A 151 -22.54 24.00 -15.73
N GLY A 152 -21.71 24.97 -15.32
CA GLY A 152 -22.00 26.40 -15.40
C GLY A 152 -23.04 26.95 -14.41
N ASN A 153 -23.64 26.10 -13.59
CA ASN A 153 -24.81 26.45 -12.76
C ASN A 153 -24.46 27.24 -11.49
N LEU A 154 -23.20 27.18 -11.02
CA LEU A 154 -22.79 27.77 -9.75
C LEU A 154 -21.58 28.69 -9.93
N THR A 155 -21.65 29.86 -9.28
CA THR A 155 -20.54 30.81 -9.20
C THR A 155 -19.44 30.30 -8.27
N ILE A 156 -18.23 30.84 -8.41
CA ILE A 156 -17.09 30.55 -7.52
C ILE A 156 -17.47 30.78 -6.04
N THR A 157 -18.22 31.84 -5.74
CA THR A 157 -18.67 32.15 -4.38
C THR A 157 -19.65 31.12 -3.84
N GLN A 158 -20.58 30.63 -4.67
CA GLN A 158 -21.51 29.56 -4.27
C GLN A 158 -20.78 28.24 -4.02
N LEU A 159 -19.87 27.86 -4.91
CA LEU A 159 -19.04 26.65 -4.74
C LEU A 159 -18.14 26.73 -3.52
N SER A 160 -17.58 27.91 -3.23
CA SER A 160 -16.77 28.15 -2.05
C SER A 160 -17.54 27.93 -0.76
N LYS A 161 -18.77 28.45 -0.69
CA LYS A 161 -19.69 28.22 0.44
C LYS A 161 -20.08 26.74 0.57
N LYS A 162 -20.42 26.08 -0.55
CA LYS A 162 -20.86 24.68 -0.59
C LYS A 162 -19.75 23.72 -0.14
N TYR A 163 -18.56 23.86 -0.70
CA TYR A 163 -17.43 22.95 -0.46
C TYR A 163 -16.46 23.42 0.63
N LYS A 164 -16.81 24.49 1.35
CA LYS A 164 -15.96 25.18 2.34
C LYS A 164 -14.52 25.38 1.84
N THR A 165 -14.37 25.77 0.58
CA THR A 165 -13.09 25.85 -0.13
C THR A 165 -12.83 27.28 -0.57
N PRO A 166 -11.68 27.90 -0.22
CA PRO A 166 -11.41 29.29 -0.55
C PRO A 166 -11.59 29.62 -2.04
N ASN A 167 -12.17 30.79 -2.35
CA ASN A 167 -12.40 31.25 -3.73
C ASN A 167 -11.13 31.16 -4.58
N ALA A 168 -9.97 31.53 -4.03
CA ALA A 168 -8.69 31.48 -4.73
C ALA A 168 -8.33 30.06 -5.22
N ASN A 169 -8.65 29.03 -4.43
CA ASN A 169 -8.42 27.64 -4.82
C ASN A 169 -9.38 27.21 -5.94
N ILE A 170 -10.64 27.62 -5.87
CA ILE A 170 -11.64 27.33 -6.90
C ILE A 170 -11.29 28.06 -8.20
N SER A 171 -10.91 29.33 -8.16
CA SER A 171 -10.43 30.08 -9.32
C SER A 171 -9.22 29.42 -9.97
N LYS A 172 -8.30 28.86 -9.15
CA LYS A 172 -7.16 28.10 -9.65
C LYS A 172 -7.57 26.80 -10.32
N LEU A 173 -8.51 26.04 -9.74
CA LEU A 173 -9.08 24.86 -10.38
C LEU A 173 -9.74 25.21 -11.71
N LYS A 174 -10.49 26.33 -11.74
CA LYS A 174 -11.15 26.86 -12.93
C LYS A 174 -10.16 27.11 -14.06
N LYS A 175 -9.18 27.97 -13.78
CA LYS A 175 -8.10 28.30 -14.72
C LYS A 175 -7.38 27.05 -15.21
N ASN A 176 -7.07 26.11 -14.32
CA ASN A 176 -6.37 24.89 -14.71
C ASN A 176 -7.18 24.03 -15.69
N TYR A 177 -8.49 23.84 -15.47
CA TYR A 177 -9.28 23.02 -16.40
C TYR A 177 -9.53 23.76 -17.73
N GLU A 178 -9.73 25.07 -17.72
CA GLU A 178 -9.93 25.87 -18.94
C GLU A 178 -8.67 25.89 -19.81
N GLU A 179 -7.49 25.91 -19.20
CA GLU A 179 -6.19 25.84 -19.87
C GLU A 179 -5.77 24.40 -20.22
N GLY A 180 -6.61 23.39 -19.99
CA GLY A 180 -6.30 21.99 -20.29
C GLY A 180 -5.13 21.42 -19.47
N LYS A 181 -4.83 22.01 -18.32
CA LYS A 181 -3.74 21.55 -17.44
C LYS A 181 -4.11 20.25 -16.74
N ARG A 182 -3.07 19.49 -16.39
CA ARG A 182 -3.21 18.30 -15.55
C ARG A 182 -3.95 18.59 -14.24
N PHE A 183 -4.86 17.70 -13.86
CA PHE A 183 -5.63 17.83 -12.63
C PHE A 183 -4.71 17.75 -11.40
N LYS A 184 -3.67 16.90 -11.44
CA LYS A 184 -2.68 16.75 -10.37
C LYS A 184 -1.25 16.77 -10.92
N VAL A 185 -0.71 17.97 -11.13
CA VAL A 185 0.66 18.20 -11.66
C VAL A 185 1.78 17.55 -10.83
N LYS A 186 1.57 17.32 -9.53
CA LYS A 186 2.59 16.78 -8.61
C LYS A 186 2.63 15.25 -8.52
N VAL A 187 1.80 14.54 -9.28
CA VAL A 187 1.81 13.07 -9.33
C VAL A 187 2.07 12.58 -10.75
N PRO A 188 2.54 11.34 -10.96
CA PRO A 188 2.66 10.77 -12.29
C PRO A 188 1.31 10.76 -13.02
N ILE A 189 1.35 10.87 -14.35
CA ILE A 189 0.12 10.86 -15.15
C ILE A 189 -0.67 9.57 -14.96
N GLU A 190 0.00 8.44 -14.75
CA GLU A 190 -0.67 7.16 -14.53
C GLU A 190 -1.38 7.10 -13.18
N GLN A 191 -0.86 7.80 -12.17
CA GLN A 191 -1.57 7.96 -10.91
C GLN A 191 -2.81 8.84 -11.06
N GLU A 192 -2.76 9.87 -11.90
CA GLU A 192 -3.91 10.71 -12.21
C GLU A 192 -4.98 9.94 -13.00
N LYS A 193 -4.58 9.14 -14.00
CA LYS A 193 -5.50 8.27 -14.74
C LYS A 193 -6.16 7.24 -13.82
N ALA A 194 -5.40 6.62 -12.92
CA ALA A 194 -5.94 5.68 -11.93
C ALA A 194 -6.97 6.36 -11.02
N PHE A 195 -6.76 7.63 -10.64
CA PHE A 195 -7.73 8.38 -9.84
C PHE A 195 -9.06 8.55 -10.60
N PHE A 196 -9.03 9.02 -11.84
CA PHE A 196 -10.25 9.17 -12.65
C PHE A 196 -10.95 7.85 -12.95
N ARG A 197 -10.19 6.78 -13.21
CA ARG A 197 -10.74 5.44 -13.35
C ARG A 197 -11.47 4.99 -12.08
N ASN A 198 -10.89 5.25 -10.90
CA ASN A 198 -11.52 4.91 -9.63
C ASN A 198 -12.83 5.66 -9.39
N ILE A 199 -12.92 6.93 -9.82
CA ILE A 199 -14.19 7.67 -9.80
C ILE A 199 -15.25 6.95 -10.65
N LYS A 200 -14.92 6.56 -11.88
CA LYS A 200 -15.86 5.82 -12.75
C LYS A 200 -16.31 4.48 -12.14
N ILE A 201 -15.38 3.72 -11.55
CA ILE A 201 -15.69 2.48 -10.82
C ILE A 201 -16.73 2.77 -9.74
N TYR A 202 -16.53 3.84 -8.97
CA TYR A 202 -17.41 4.20 -7.89
C TYR A 202 -18.78 4.69 -8.39
N ASP A 203 -18.81 5.53 -9.42
CA ASP A 203 -20.05 6.03 -10.03
C ASP A 203 -20.90 4.90 -10.61
N GLN A 204 -20.28 3.91 -11.26
CA GLN A 204 -20.99 2.73 -11.76
C GLN A 204 -21.43 1.79 -10.64
N TYR A 205 -20.68 1.73 -9.54
CA TYR A 205 -21.08 0.96 -8.36
C TYR A 205 -22.33 1.55 -7.70
N ILE A 206 -22.39 2.87 -7.51
CA ILE A 206 -23.56 3.52 -6.90
C ILE A 206 -24.81 3.45 -7.80
N THR A 207 -24.66 3.23 -9.11
CA THR A 207 -25.77 2.97 -10.03
C THR A 207 -26.17 1.49 -10.13
N GLY A 208 -25.53 0.61 -9.36
CA GLY A 208 -25.92 -0.79 -9.19
C GLY A 208 -25.03 -1.83 -9.85
N THR A 209 -23.90 -1.44 -10.46
CA THR A 209 -22.96 -2.41 -11.06
C THR A 209 -22.24 -3.19 -9.97
N SER A 210 -22.18 -4.52 -10.11
CA SER A 210 -21.54 -5.38 -9.12
C SER A 210 -20.01 -5.26 -9.11
N ILE A 211 -19.39 -5.46 -7.93
CA ILE A 211 -17.92 -5.46 -7.78
C ILE A 211 -17.23 -6.42 -8.74
N LYS A 212 -17.79 -7.62 -8.96
CA LYS A 212 -17.22 -8.62 -9.87
C LYS A 212 -17.20 -8.15 -11.32
N GLN A 213 -18.24 -7.44 -11.76
CA GLN A 213 -18.30 -6.86 -13.10
C GLN A 213 -17.30 -5.72 -13.24
N LEU A 214 -17.25 -4.80 -12.27
CA LEU A 214 -16.31 -3.68 -12.25
C LEU A 214 -14.85 -4.14 -12.23
N ALA A 215 -14.53 -5.14 -11.40
CA ALA A 215 -13.20 -5.74 -11.34
C ALA A 215 -12.74 -6.26 -12.72
N LYS A 216 -13.65 -6.94 -13.44
CA LYS A 216 -13.38 -7.43 -14.79
C LYS A 216 -13.28 -6.31 -15.83
N GLU A 217 -14.17 -5.32 -15.80
CA GLU A 217 -14.23 -4.22 -16.76
C GLU A 217 -12.97 -3.33 -16.69
N TYR A 218 -12.46 -3.07 -15.50
CA TYR A 218 -11.33 -2.17 -15.27
C TYR A 218 -9.99 -2.87 -15.05
N ASP A 219 -9.94 -4.19 -15.25
CA ASP A 219 -8.74 -5.03 -15.05
C ASP A 219 -8.09 -4.80 -13.67
N VAL A 220 -8.89 -4.90 -12.62
CA VAL A 220 -8.44 -4.84 -11.23
C VAL A 220 -8.98 -6.03 -10.45
N SER A 221 -8.27 -6.47 -9.41
CA SER A 221 -8.82 -7.54 -8.57
C SER A 221 -10.05 -7.06 -7.79
N GLU A 222 -10.95 -7.98 -7.44
CA GLU A 222 -12.13 -7.66 -6.63
C GLU A 222 -11.74 -7.03 -5.28
N GLU A 223 -10.61 -7.42 -4.70
CA GLU A 223 -10.10 -6.81 -3.47
C GLU A 223 -9.70 -5.34 -3.67
N ILE A 224 -9.02 -5.01 -4.77
CA ILE A 224 -8.67 -3.63 -5.11
C ILE A 224 -9.94 -2.83 -5.39
N CYS A 225 -10.89 -3.39 -6.14
CA CYS A 225 -12.18 -2.77 -6.42
C CYS A 225 -12.95 -2.43 -5.14
N ASN A 226 -13.01 -3.37 -4.18
CA ASN A 226 -13.61 -3.15 -2.87
C ASN A 226 -12.94 -2.00 -2.11
N LYS A 227 -11.62 -1.93 -2.10
CA LYS A 227 -10.88 -0.84 -1.44
C LYS A 227 -11.12 0.52 -2.11
N ILE A 228 -11.20 0.56 -3.45
CA ILE A 228 -11.56 1.76 -4.20
C ILE A 228 -12.94 2.26 -3.74
N ILE A 229 -13.94 1.38 -3.81
CA ILE A 229 -15.33 1.71 -3.45
C ILE A 229 -15.44 2.13 -1.98
N GLY A 230 -14.85 1.35 -1.06
CA GLY A 230 -14.88 1.67 0.38
C GLY A 230 -14.24 3.02 0.68
N SER A 231 -13.06 3.30 0.13
CA SER A 231 -12.37 4.56 0.38
C SER A 231 -13.08 5.79 -0.23
N LEU A 232 -13.70 5.65 -1.40
CA LEU A 232 -14.48 6.72 -2.03
C LEU A 232 -15.83 6.94 -1.35
N LYS A 233 -16.49 5.87 -0.89
CA LYS A 233 -17.72 5.97 -0.09
C LYS A 233 -17.51 6.77 1.18
N ASP A 234 -16.43 6.47 1.92
CA ASP A 234 -16.11 7.18 3.16
C ASP A 234 -15.76 8.65 2.88
N VAL A 235 -15.03 8.92 1.80
CA VAL A 235 -14.71 10.30 1.39
C VAL A 235 -15.95 11.08 0.94
N GLN A 236 -16.89 10.43 0.24
CA GLN A 236 -18.16 11.05 -0.13
C GLN A 236 -18.98 11.37 1.12
N SER A 237 -19.07 10.45 2.09
CA SER A 237 -19.78 10.69 3.34
C SER A 237 -19.23 11.91 4.08
N ASP A 238 -17.90 11.99 4.24
CA ASP A 238 -17.23 13.15 4.86
C ASP A 238 -17.56 14.46 4.10
N LEU A 239 -17.63 14.39 2.77
CA LEU A 239 -17.93 15.55 1.92
C LEU A 239 -19.38 16.01 2.04
N ASP A 240 -20.32 15.07 2.06
CA ASP A 240 -21.75 15.34 2.18
C ASP A 240 -22.08 15.95 3.54
N GLU A 241 -21.40 15.52 4.62
CA GLU A 241 -21.51 16.14 5.94
C GLU A 241 -21.08 17.61 5.91
N ILE A 242 -19.97 17.92 5.24
CA ILE A 242 -19.46 19.29 5.11
C ILE A 242 -20.39 20.17 4.27
N ILE A 243 -21.02 19.61 3.24
CA ILE A 243 -21.98 20.33 2.39
C ILE A 243 -23.27 20.64 3.15
N LYS A 244 -23.70 19.75 4.06
CA LYS A 244 -24.90 19.93 4.89
C LYS A 244 -24.69 20.90 6.06
N SER A 245 -23.46 21.02 6.57
CA SER A 245 -23.06 21.94 7.65
C SER A 245 -22.88 23.39 7.19
#